data_AF-A0AAW5PPE3-F1
#
_entry.id   AF-A0AAW5PPE3-F1
#
_cell.length_a   1.000
_cell.length_b   1.000
_cell.length_c   1.000
_cell.angle_alpha   90.00
_cell.angle_beta   90.00
_cell.angle_gamma   90.00
#
_symmetry.space_group_name_H-M   'P 1'
#
loop_
_entity.id
_entity.type
_entity.pdbx_description
1 polymer ?
#
loop_
_entity_poly.entity_id
_entity_poly.type
_entity_poly.pdbx_seq_one_letter_code
_entity_poly.pdbx_strand_id
1 'polypeptide(L)'
;MPSKASLTFDHAIQDAVDLVNHFDRLNTLPPPPENEVLKRASLVMALAALETYFEDRLVEAVDVLIGKGESDLARFMQNSLTNDLKSFHTPSTDRVRPMFQKYLGLDITEGWHWNQTEVAAARSELNALAKKRGDIAHRSGRPAGGSPAKHAVSRDDLRRHIHFIRQLVAATDAVLDRQL
;
A
#
# COMPACT_ATOMS: atom_id res chain seq x y z
N MET A 1 -11.32 -13.43 -11.52
CA MET A 1 -11.46 -12.09 -12.14
C MET A 1 -10.91 -11.10 -11.13
N PRO A 2 -10.21 -10.03 -11.53
CA PRO A 2 -9.65 -9.08 -10.57
C PRO A 2 -10.77 -8.46 -9.72
N SER A 3 -10.52 -8.30 -8.42
CA SER A 3 -11.42 -7.59 -7.51
C SER A 3 -11.60 -6.14 -7.95
N LYS A 4 -12.70 -5.48 -7.55
CA LYS A 4 -12.88 -4.07 -7.91
C LYS A 4 -11.84 -3.21 -7.18
N ALA A 5 -11.46 -3.58 -5.96
CA ALA A 5 -10.34 -3.00 -5.22
C ALA A 5 -9.02 -3.07 -6.00
N SER A 6 -8.70 -4.22 -6.62
CA SER A 6 -7.49 -4.36 -7.45
C SER A 6 -7.52 -3.49 -8.70
N LEU A 7 -8.68 -3.37 -9.36
CA LEU A 7 -8.83 -2.48 -10.51
C LEU A 7 -8.63 -1.01 -10.11
N THR A 8 -9.25 -0.59 -9.00
CA THR A 8 -9.05 0.76 -8.43
C THR A 8 -7.58 1.00 -8.07
N PHE A 9 -6.92 0.00 -7.47
CA PHE A 9 -5.50 0.06 -7.16
C PHE A 9 -4.63 0.23 -8.41
N ASP A 10 -4.89 -0.51 -9.49
CA ASP A 10 -4.14 -0.41 -10.75
C ASP A 10 -4.21 1.00 -11.35
N HIS A 11 -5.35 1.67 -11.20
CA HIS A 11 -5.49 3.09 -11.56
C HIS A 11 -4.72 4.00 -10.59
N ALA A 12 -4.90 3.85 -9.28
CA ALA A 12 -4.30 4.72 -8.27
C ALA A 12 -2.76 4.62 -8.21
N ILE A 13 -2.19 3.43 -8.40
CA ILE A 13 -0.74 3.22 -8.40
C ILE A 13 -0.06 3.91 -9.59
N GLN A 14 -0.81 4.25 -10.65
CA GLN A 14 -0.26 4.92 -11.82
C GLN A 14 0.26 6.33 -11.49
N ASP A 15 -0.36 7.05 -10.55
CA ASP A 15 0.14 8.36 -10.10
C ASP A 15 1.56 8.26 -9.54
N ALA A 16 1.85 7.20 -8.78
CA ALA A 16 3.19 6.95 -8.26
C ALA A 16 4.18 6.65 -9.39
N VAL A 17 3.76 5.89 -10.40
CA VAL A 17 4.58 5.58 -11.60
C VAL A 17 4.85 6.84 -12.42
N ASP A 18 3.84 7.68 -12.63
CA ASP A 18 3.96 8.91 -13.42
C ASP A 18 4.88 9.91 -12.75
N LEU A 19 4.87 10.01 -11.41
CA LEU A 19 5.83 10.81 -10.66
C LEU A 19 7.28 10.35 -10.86
N VAL A 20 7.54 9.04 -10.95
CA VAL A 20 8.87 8.50 -11.29
C VAL A 20 9.25 8.86 -12.73
N ASN A 21 8.30 8.74 -13.66
CA ASN A 21 8.54 9.07 -15.07
C ASN A 21 8.75 10.59 -15.28
N HIS A 22 8.10 11.42 -14.47
CA HIS A 22 8.35 12.86 -14.44
C HIS A 22 9.74 13.17 -13.89
N PHE A 23 10.15 12.50 -12.81
CA PHE A 23 11.53 12.60 -12.33
C PHE A 23 12.51 12.26 -13.44
N ASP A 24 12.35 11.13 -14.13
CA ASP A 24 13.23 10.70 -15.22
C ASP A 24 13.32 11.73 -16.36
N ARG A 25 12.21 12.38 -16.72
CA ARG A 25 12.17 13.41 -17.77
C ARG A 25 12.80 14.73 -17.36
N LEU A 26 12.64 15.11 -16.10
CA LEU A 26 13.14 16.38 -15.55
C LEU A 26 14.58 16.29 -15.05
N ASN A 27 15.12 15.06 -14.97
CA ASN A 27 16.48 14.80 -14.50
C ASN A 27 17.51 15.20 -15.57
N THR A 28 17.76 16.50 -15.69
CA THR A 28 18.89 17.04 -16.44
C THR A 28 20.18 16.85 -15.65
N LEU A 29 21.36 16.88 -16.31
CA LEU A 29 22.65 16.74 -15.63
C LEU A 29 23.25 18.13 -15.37
N PRO A 30 23.48 18.53 -14.10
CA PRO A 30 23.14 17.84 -12.85
C PRO A 30 21.64 17.98 -12.45
N PRO A 31 21.08 17.01 -11.71
CA PRO A 31 19.68 17.04 -11.28
C PRO A 31 19.38 18.29 -10.45
N PRO A 32 18.32 19.06 -10.76
CA PRO A 32 17.81 20.05 -9.85
C PRO A 32 17.41 19.39 -8.50
N PRO A 33 17.95 19.82 -7.35
CA PRO A 33 17.68 19.19 -6.05
C PRO A 33 16.19 19.13 -5.67
N GLU A 34 15.38 20.05 -6.19
CA GLU A 34 13.94 20.09 -6.02
C GLU A 34 13.23 18.86 -6.60
N ASN A 35 13.77 18.25 -7.66
CA ASN A 35 13.15 17.09 -8.32
C ASN A 35 13.11 15.85 -7.41
N GLU A 36 13.93 15.82 -6.37
CA GLU A 36 13.90 14.78 -5.33
C GLU A 36 12.53 14.68 -4.62
N VAL A 37 11.74 15.75 -4.64
CA VAL A 37 10.36 15.74 -4.11
C VAL A 37 9.49 14.73 -4.84
N LEU A 38 9.71 14.50 -6.14
CA LEU A 38 8.89 13.61 -6.96
C LEU A 38 9.06 12.15 -6.52
N LYS A 39 10.29 11.73 -6.16
CA LYS A 39 10.54 10.39 -5.62
C LYS A 39 9.87 10.17 -4.26
N ARG A 40 9.90 11.21 -3.41
CA ARG A 40 9.25 11.17 -2.09
C ARG A 40 7.73 11.12 -2.21
N ALA A 41 7.16 11.98 -3.06
CA ALA A 41 5.73 12.01 -3.35
C ALA A 41 5.27 10.68 -3.96
N SER A 42 6.03 10.10 -4.88
CA SER A 42 5.71 8.80 -5.49
C SER A 42 5.59 7.68 -4.46
N LEU A 43 6.52 7.57 -3.49
CA LEU A 43 6.40 6.55 -2.44
C LEU A 43 5.16 6.77 -1.56
N VAL A 44 4.84 8.02 -1.23
CA VAL A 44 3.64 8.36 -0.46
C VAL A 44 2.38 7.98 -1.21
N MET A 45 2.30 8.31 -2.51
CA MET A 45 1.18 7.94 -3.38
C MET A 45 1.03 6.43 -3.52
N ALA A 46 2.13 5.69 -3.66
CA ALA A 46 2.10 4.23 -3.77
C ALA A 46 1.54 3.57 -2.50
N LEU A 47 1.91 4.08 -1.32
CA LEU A 47 1.39 3.56 -0.05
C LEU A 47 -0.05 4.00 0.22
N ALA A 48 -0.46 5.18 -0.25
CA ALA A 48 -1.86 5.60 -0.20
C ALA A 48 -2.74 4.70 -1.08
N ALA A 49 -2.28 4.37 -2.30
CA ALA A 49 -2.99 3.42 -3.17
C ALA A 49 -3.12 2.03 -2.52
N LEU A 50 -2.06 1.54 -1.85
CA LEU A 50 -2.09 0.28 -1.12
C LEU A 50 -3.03 0.32 0.10
N GLU A 51 -3.08 1.45 0.81
CA GLU A 51 -4.01 1.66 1.92
C GLU A 51 -5.45 1.49 1.45
N THR A 52 -5.85 2.26 0.44
CA THR A 52 -7.19 2.18 -0.16
C THR A 52 -7.50 0.78 -0.68
N TYR A 53 -6.52 0.09 -1.29
CA TYR A 53 -6.70 -1.30 -1.69
C TYR A 53 -7.11 -2.20 -0.52
N PHE A 54 -6.41 -2.16 0.61
CA PHE A 54 -6.74 -3.02 1.74
C PHE A 54 -8.11 -2.69 2.35
N GLU A 55 -8.46 -1.41 2.43
CA GLU A 55 -9.77 -0.95 2.90
C GLU A 55 -10.88 -1.48 2.00
N ASP A 56 -10.81 -1.18 0.70
CA ASP A 56 -11.80 -1.60 -0.30
C ASP A 56 -11.88 -3.12 -0.39
N ARG A 57 -10.74 -3.81 -0.40
CA ARG A 57 -10.71 -5.27 -0.56
C ARG A 57 -11.33 -5.99 0.63
N LEU A 58 -11.16 -5.45 1.84
CA LEU A 58 -11.80 -5.98 3.04
C LEU A 58 -13.31 -5.71 3.04
N VAL A 59 -13.75 -4.53 2.61
CA VAL A 59 -15.17 -4.22 2.42
C VAL A 59 -15.80 -5.21 1.44
N GLU A 60 -15.19 -5.41 0.28
CA GLU A 60 -15.66 -6.38 -0.72
C GLU A 60 -15.75 -7.79 -0.15
N ALA A 61 -14.74 -8.23 0.63
CA ALA A 61 -14.75 -9.54 1.27
C ALA A 61 -15.88 -9.70 2.29
N VAL A 62 -16.10 -8.69 3.13
CA VAL A 62 -17.16 -8.71 4.15
C VAL A 62 -18.54 -8.66 3.50
N ASP A 63 -18.73 -7.87 2.45
CA ASP A 63 -19.98 -7.81 1.70
C ASP A 63 -20.35 -9.16 1.06
N VAL A 64 -19.36 -9.93 0.60
CA VAL A 64 -19.57 -11.31 0.13
C VAL A 64 -20.05 -12.21 1.28
N LEU A 65 -19.41 -12.13 2.46
CA LEU A 65 -19.75 -12.97 3.62
C LEU A 65 -21.16 -12.71 4.17
N ILE A 66 -21.57 -11.45 4.28
CA ILE A 66 -22.89 -11.10 4.83
C ILE A 66 -24.01 -11.21 3.77
N GLY A 67 -23.65 -11.28 2.49
CA GLY A 67 -24.58 -11.37 1.37
C GLY A 67 -25.41 -10.10 1.14
N LYS A 68 -26.40 -10.19 0.25
CA LYS A 68 -27.28 -9.05 -0.14
C LYS A 68 -28.38 -8.71 0.89
N GLY A 69 -28.26 -9.16 2.14
CA GLY A 69 -29.31 -9.04 3.13
C GLY A 69 -29.20 -7.77 3.98
N GLU A 70 -30.31 -7.08 4.21
CA GLU A 70 -30.38 -5.93 5.14
C GLU A 70 -30.57 -6.36 6.61
N SER A 71 -30.06 -7.53 6.98
CA SER A 71 -30.22 -8.04 8.34
C SER A 71 -29.54 -7.11 9.36
N ASP A 72 -30.04 -7.09 10.59
CA ASP A 72 -29.43 -6.28 11.64
C ASP A 72 -27.97 -6.68 11.90
N LEU A 73 -27.63 -7.97 11.71
CA LEU A 73 -26.26 -8.46 11.77
C LEU A 73 -25.40 -7.90 10.63
N ALA A 74 -25.89 -7.93 9.38
CA ALA A 74 -25.18 -7.37 8.23
C ALA A 74 -24.90 -5.87 8.44
N ARG A 75 -25.92 -5.11 8.87
CA ARG A 75 -25.80 -3.69 9.18
C ARG A 75 -24.80 -3.44 10.31
N PHE A 76 -24.83 -4.26 11.36
CA PHE A 76 -23.87 -4.18 12.46
C PHE A 76 -22.43 -4.41 11.98
N MET A 77 -22.20 -5.45 11.16
CA MET A 77 -20.87 -5.76 10.62
C MET A 77 -20.34 -4.64 9.72
N GLN A 78 -21.16 -4.11 8.81
CA GLN A 78 -20.79 -3.00 7.94
C GLN A 78 -20.47 -1.72 8.73
N ASN A 79 -21.30 -1.37 9.71
CA ASN A 79 -21.07 -0.20 10.55
C ASN A 79 -19.81 -0.36 11.41
N SER A 80 -19.57 -1.56 11.94
CA SER A 80 -18.35 -1.85 12.69
C SER A 80 -17.13 -1.70 11.80
N LEU A 81 -17.13 -2.31 10.61
CA LEU A 81 -16.02 -2.23 9.65
C LEU A 81 -15.74 -0.77 9.26
N THR A 82 -16.78 -0.05 8.89
CA THR A 82 -16.67 1.38 8.52
C THR A 82 -16.05 2.22 9.63
N ASN A 83 -16.38 1.93 10.90
CA ASN A 83 -15.79 2.65 12.03
C ASN A 83 -14.33 2.28 12.27
N ASP A 84 -13.98 1.01 12.15
CA ASP A 84 -12.60 0.54 12.31
C ASP A 84 -11.69 1.11 11.22
N LEU A 85 -12.15 1.12 9.96
CA LEU A 85 -11.37 1.61 8.81
C LEU A 85 -11.00 3.09 8.94
N LYS A 86 -11.79 3.90 9.65
CA LYS A 86 -11.43 5.31 9.95
C LYS A 86 -10.08 5.46 10.66
N SER A 87 -9.59 4.40 11.32
CA SER A 87 -8.34 4.39 12.05
C SER A 87 -7.22 3.56 11.38
N PHE A 88 -7.50 2.95 10.21
CA PHE A 88 -6.57 2.02 9.58
C PHE A 88 -5.24 2.69 9.21
N HIS A 89 -5.27 3.92 8.66
CA HIS A 89 -4.14 4.84 8.44
C HIS A 89 -2.77 4.18 8.20
N THR A 90 -2.21 4.18 6.99
CA THR A 90 -0.93 3.51 6.65
C THR A 90 -0.98 1.99 6.72
N PRO A 91 -0.71 1.27 5.61
CA PRO A 91 -0.76 -0.18 5.57
C PRO A 91 0.53 -0.77 6.14
N SER A 92 0.47 -1.28 7.38
CA SER A 92 1.54 -2.07 8.01
C SER A 92 1.03 -3.44 8.43
N THR A 93 1.92 -4.40 8.63
CA THR A 93 1.54 -5.78 8.99
C THR A 93 0.73 -5.82 10.29
N ASP A 94 1.12 -5.01 11.27
CA ASP A 94 0.45 -4.88 12.57
C ASP A 94 -0.95 -4.27 12.49
N ARG A 95 -1.34 -3.69 11.35
CA ARG A 95 -2.68 -3.16 11.11
C ARG A 95 -3.49 -4.04 10.17
N VAL A 96 -2.88 -4.48 9.07
CA VAL A 96 -3.53 -5.34 8.07
C VAL A 96 -3.96 -6.67 8.70
N ARG A 97 -3.05 -7.36 9.40
CA ARG A 97 -3.34 -8.66 10.00
C ARG A 97 -4.55 -8.63 10.94
N PRO A 98 -4.58 -7.83 12.02
CA PRO A 98 -5.69 -7.88 12.97
C PRO A 98 -7.01 -7.47 12.32
N MET A 99 -6.99 -6.57 11.33
CA MET A 99 -8.22 -6.16 10.64
C MET A 99 -8.84 -7.34 9.85
N PHE A 100 -8.03 -8.04 9.05
CA PHE A 100 -8.51 -9.22 8.31
C PHE A 100 -8.87 -10.38 9.24
N GLN A 101 -8.13 -10.58 10.34
CA GLN A 101 -8.47 -11.58 11.35
C GLN A 101 -9.80 -11.26 12.04
N LYS A 102 -10.06 -9.99 12.37
CA LYS A 102 -11.29 -9.56 13.06
C LYS A 102 -12.54 -9.85 12.23
N TYR A 103 -12.50 -9.56 10.93
CA TYR A 103 -13.70 -9.62 10.08
C TYR A 103 -13.84 -10.91 9.27
N LEU A 104 -12.72 -11.53 8.89
CA LEU A 104 -12.74 -12.75 8.05
C LEU A 104 -12.26 -14.00 8.81
N GLY A 105 -11.68 -13.84 10.01
CA GLY A 105 -11.04 -14.96 10.71
C GLY A 105 -9.74 -15.43 10.05
N LEU A 106 -9.17 -14.65 9.13
CA LEU A 106 -8.02 -15.02 8.31
C LEU A 106 -6.79 -14.16 8.66
N ASP A 107 -5.64 -14.80 8.88
CA ASP A 107 -4.36 -14.10 8.77
C ASP A 107 -4.00 -13.97 7.28
N ILE A 108 -4.47 -12.87 6.67
CA ILE A 108 -4.24 -12.59 5.25
C ILE A 108 -2.74 -12.55 4.89
N THR A 109 -1.90 -12.26 5.88
CA THR A 109 -0.46 -12.07 5.67
C THR A 109 0.29 -13.38 5.53
N GLU A 110 -0.31 -14.53 5.87
CA GLU A 110 0.29 -15.87 5.65
C GLU A 110 0.39 -16.22 4.17
N GLY A 111 -0.44 -15.62 3.31
CA GLY A 111 -0.35 -15.82 1.87
C GLY A 111 0.60 -14.87 1.15
N TRP A 112 1.33 -14.01 1.87
CA TRP A 112 2.28 -13.06 1.30
C TRP A 112 3.61 -13.73 0.95
N HIS A 113 3.55 -14.67 0.02
CA HIS A 113 4.73 -15.33 -0.54
C HIS A 113 4.62 -15.36 -2.06
N TRP A 114 5.75 -15.11 -2.73
CA TRP A 114 5.85 -15.20 -4.19
C TRP A 114 7.32 -15.30 -4.58
N ASN A 115 7.62 -16.05 -5.64
CA ASN A 115 9.01 -16.26 -6.10
C ASN A 115 9.92 -16.70 -4.94
N GLN A 116 10.92 -15.89 -4.58
CA GLN A 116 11.86 -16.10 -3.49
C GLN A 116 11.55 -15.22 -2.26
N THR A 117 10.41 -14.54 -2.25
CA THR A 117 9.95 -13.73 -1.12
C THR A 117 9.14 -14.61 -0.18
N GLU A 118 9.74 -14.87 0.99
CA GLU A 118 9.08 -15.55 2.10
C GLU A 118 8.13 -14.61 2.85
N VAL A 119 7.15 -15.19 3.54
CA VAL A 119 6.14 -14.47 4.34
C VAL A 119 6.77 -13.47 5.32
N ALA A 120 7.81 -13.89 6.04
CA ALA A 120 8.51 -13.03 7.00
C ALA A 120 9.19 -11.83 6.30
N ALA A 121 9.75 -12.04 5.11
CA ALA A 121 10.38 -10.99 4.33
C ALA A 121 9.35 -9.98 3.81
N ALA A 122 8.21 -10.45 3.30
CA ALA A 122 7.13 -9.57 2.84
C ALA A 122 6.57 -8.69 3.97
N ARG A 123 6.33 -9.27 5.15
CA ARG A 123 5.88 -8.53 6.35
C ARG A 123 6.91 -7.48 6.78
N SER A 124 8.18 -7.85 6.79
CA SER A 124 9.28 -6.94 7.16
C SER A 124 9.39 -5.77 6.18
N GLU A 125 9.33 -6.04 4.87
CA GLU A 125 9.40 -5.02 3.82
C GLU A 125 8.21 -4.04 3.91
N LEU A 126 6.98 -4.53 4.09
CA LEU A 126 5.81 -3.66 4.25
C LEU A 126 5.97 -2.72 5.47
N ASN A 127 6.44 -3.25 6.61
CA ASN A 127 6.67 -2.44 7.81
C ASN A 127 7.78 -1.41 7.59
N ALA A 128 8.84 -1.77 6.85
CA ALA A 128 9.90 -0.84 6.48
C ALA A 128 9.38 0.29 5.59
N LEU A 129 8.51 0.00 4.63
CA LEU A 129 7.86 0.99 3.78
C LEU A 129 6.93 1.92 4.56
N ALA A 130 6.10 1.37 5.46
CA ALA A 130 5.23 2.15 6.33
C ALA A 130 6.02 3.14 7.19
N LYS A 131 7.15 2.70 7.77
CA LYS A 131 8.07 3.59 8.50
C LYS A 131 8.68 4.65 7.58
N LYS A 132 9.16 4.24 6.40
CA LYS A 132 9.78 5.14 5.42
C LYS A 132 8.84 6.24 4.94
N ARG A 133 7.54 5.95 4.80
CA ARG A 133 6.48 6.96 4.55
C ARG A 133 6.49 8.04 5.61
N GLY A 134 6.44 7.66 6.89
CA GLY A 134 6.42 8.60 8.01
C GLY A 134 7.68 9.44 8.08
N ASP A 135 8.84 8.83 7.88
CA ASP A 135 10.13 9.52 7.85
C ASP A 135 10.19 10.55 6.71
N ILE A 136 9.68 10.20 5.53
CA ILE A 136 9.63 11.13 4.39
C ILE A 136 8.62 12.25 4.63
N ALA A 137 7.41 11.94 5.09
CA ALA A 137 6.36 12.94 5.27
C ALA A 137 6.68 13.96 6.38
N HIS A 138 7.34 13.52 7.46
CA HIS A 138 7.54 14.34 8.65
C HIS A 138 8.98 14.84 8.86
N ARG A 139 9.98 14.10 8.35
CA ARG A 139 11.40 14.32 8.72
C ARG A 139 12.32 14.61 7.54
N SER A 140 11.85 14.46 6.29
CA SER A 140 12.66 14.80 5.12
C SER A 140 12.63 16.32 4.86
N GLY A 141 13.61 17.04 5.41
CA GLY A 141 13.84 18.44 5.09
C GLY A 141 14.27 18.63 3.62
N ARG A 142 14.06 19.83 3.07
CA ARG A 142 14.71 20.19 1.79
C ARG A 142 16.24 20.13 1.98
N PRO A 143 17.01 19.67 0.98
CA PRO A 143 18.46 19.77 1.05
C PRO A 143 18.86 21.21 1.37
N ALA A 144 19.53 21.42 2.51
CA ALA A 144 20.14 22.72 2.81
C ALA A 144 21.32 22.91 1.84
N GLY A 145 21.43 24.09 1.23
CA GLY A 145 22.47 24.37 0.24
C GLY A 145 23.86 24.08 0.80
N GLY A 146 24.67 23.30 0.06
CA GLY A 146 26.10 23.12 0.32
C GLY A 146 26.58 21.69 0.57
N SER A 147 25.71 20.75 0.92
CA SER A 147 26.10 19.34 1.14
C SER A 147 25.19 18.39 0.36
N PRO A 148 25.73 17.42 -0.40
CA PRO A 148 24.92 16.40 -1.06
C PRO A 148 24.26 15.53 0.02
N ALA A 149 23.02 15.86 0.38
CA ALA A 149 22.22 15.03 1.27
C ALA A 149 21.94 13.70 0.58
N LYS A 150 22.24 12.58 1.25
CA LYS A 150 21.92 11.24 0.75
C LYS A 150 20.43 11.18 0.40
N HIS A 151 20.11 10.78 -0.83
CA HIS A 151 18.73 10.67 -1.29
C HIS A 151 17.88 9.84 -0.31
N ALA A 152 16.72 10.37 0.11
CA ALA A 152 15.80 9.65 0.99
C ALA A 152 15.28 8.36 0.34
N VAL A 153 15.11 8.37 -0.99
CA VAL A 153 14.70 7.24 -1.81
C VAL A 153 15.48 7.30 -3.13
N SER A 154 16.17 6.22 -3.50
CA SER A 154 16.77 6.11 -4.83
C SER A 154 15.69 5.80 -5.87
N ARG A 155 15.95 6.11 -7.14
CA ARG A 155 15.05 5.77 -8.25
C ARG A 155 14.80 4.26 -8.35
N ASP A 156 15.87 3.48 -8.22
CA ASP A 156 15.78 2.02 -8.34
C ASP A 156 15.06 1.41 -7.13
N ASP A 157 15.27 1.96 -5.94
CA ASP A 157 14.51 1.56 -4.74
C ASP A 157 13.02 1.76 -4.98
N LEU A 158 12.63 2.91 -5.53
CA LEU A 158 11.23 3.25 -5.75
C LEU A 158 10.54 2.31 -6.75
N ARG A 159 11.22 1.96 -7.85
CA ARG A 159 10.72 0.96 -8.80
C ARG A 159 10.57 -0.41 -8.14
N ARG A 160 11.53 -0.82 -7.30
CA ARG A 160 11.43 -2.07 -6.52
C ARG A 160 10.26 -2.04 -5.53
N HIS A 161 10.05 -0.93 -4.82
CA HIS A 161 8.93 -0.80 -3.88
C HIS A 161 7.57 -0.83 -4.59
N ILE A 162 7.42 -0.15 -5.73
CA ILE A 162 6.17 -0.20 -6.51
C ILE A 162 5.89 -1.63 -6.98
N HIS A 163 6.91 -2.34 -7.46
CA HIS A 163 6.77 -3.75 -7.83
C HIS A 163 6.38 -4.62 -6.63
N PHE A 164 7.04 -4.45 -5.48
CA PHE A 164 6.69 -5.15 -4.24
C PHE A 164 5.22 -4.92 -3.84
N ILE A 165 4.75 -3.67 -3.87
CA ILE A 165 3.37 -3.31 -3.55
C ILE A 165 2.38 -4.02 -4.49
N ARG A 166 2.66 -4.06 -5.79
CA ARG A 166 1.83 -4.80 -6.77
C ARG A 166 1.78 -6.30 -6.47
N GLN A 167 2.91 -6.90 -6.09
CA GLN A 167 2.96 -8.32 -5.71
C GLN A 167 2.17 -8.60 -4.44
N LEU A 168 2.20 -7.67 -3.47
CA LEU A 168 1.43 -7.78 -2.23
C LEU A 168 -0.08 -7.77 -2.48
N VAL A 169 -0.55 -6.90 -3.38
CA VAL A 169 -1.94 -6.86 -3.85
C VAL A 169 -2.32 -8.19 -4.51
N ALA A 170 -1.52 -8.66 -5.47
CA ALA A 170 -1.78 -9.92 -6.16
C ALA A 170 -1.83 -11.12 -5.20
N ALA A 171 -0.90 -11.19 -4.24
CA ALA A 171 -0.88 -12.24 -3.22
C ALA A 171 -2.10 -12.19 -2.30
N THR A 172 -2.54 -10.99 -1.92
CA THR A 172 -3.72 -10.77 -1.08
C THR A 172 -5.00 -11.22 -1.79
N ASP A 173 -5.19 -10.81 -3.04
CA ASP A 173 -6.32 -11.27 -3.86
C ASP A 173 -6.31 -12.80 -4.02
N ALA A 174 -5.14 -13.40 -4.30
CA ALA A 174 -5.04 -14.83 -4.46
C ALA A 174 -5.42 -15.61 -3.20
N VAL A 175 -5.23 -15.06 -1.99
CA VAL A 175 -5.72 -15.70 -0.75
C VAL A 175 -7.23 -15.60 -0.66
N LEU A 176 -7.79 -14.41 -0.88
CA LEU A 176 -9.22 -14.18 -0.71
C LEU A 176 -10.05 -14.91 -1.75
N ASP A 177 -9.59 -14.97 -3.00
CA ASP A 177 -10.23 -15.73 -4.10
C ASP A 177 -10.25 -17.25 -3.84
N ARG A 178 -9.41 -17.75 -2.92
CA ARG A 178 -9.42 -19.16 -2.49
C ARG A 178 -10.34 -19.42 -1.29
N GLN A 179 -10.71 -18.38 -0.55
CA GLN A 179 -11.44 -18.48 0.72
C GLN A 179 -12.91 -18.03 0.61
N LEU A 180 -13.23 -17.20 -0.37
CA LEU A 180 -14.56 -16.64 -0.66
C LEU A 180 -15.11 -17.20 -1.97
#